data_AF-A0A7U9STG6-F1
#
_entry.id   AF-A0A7U9STG6-F1
#
_cell.length_a   1.000
_cell.length_b   1.000
_cell.length_c   1.000
_cell.angle_alpha   90.00
_cell.angle_beta   90.00
_cell.angle_gamma   90.00
#
_symmetry.space_group_name_H-M   'P 1'
#
loop_
_entity.id
_entity.type
_entity.pdbx_description
1 polymer ?
#
loop_
_entity_poly.entity_id
_entity_poly.type
_entity_poly.pdbx_seq_one_letter_code
_entity_poly.pdbx_strand_id
1 'polypeptide(L)' 'MSKKKYTYNYDIEECNQLFKRGVFPIGCGKHDKTGNVFLVFCVNSRYLKVLDDIRFFNSQGD' A
#
# COMPACT_ATOMS: atom_id res chain seq x y z
N MET A 1 -10.31 -3.15 22.43
CA MET A 1 -10.23 -3.19 20.95
C MET A 1 -9.02 -2.41 20.49
N SER A 2 -8.01 -3.06 19.90
CA SER A 2 -6.89 -2.35 19.29
C SER A 2 -7.40 -1.50 18.13
N LYS A 3 -7.11 -0.19 18.12
CA LYS A 3 -7.57 0.71 17.04
C LYS A 3 -6.86 0.29 15.75
N LYS A 4 -7.60 -0.25 14.78
CA LYS A 4 -7.07 -0.56 13.44
C LYS A 4 -6.60 0.74 12.80
N LYS A 5 -5.36 0.77 12.35
CA LYS A 5 -4.78 1.89 11.60
C LYS A 5 -4.94 1.61 10.10
N TYR A 6 -5.29 2.64 9.33
CA TYR A 6 -5.47 2.56 7.89
C TYR A 6 -4.50 3.51 7.19
N THR A 7 -4.12 3.19 5.96
CA THR A 7 -3.27 4.03 5.12
C THR A 7 -3.80 4.07 3.69
N TYR A 8 -3.57 5.20 3.03
CA TYR A 8 -3.92 5.43 1.63
C TYR A 8 -2.63 5.34 0.82
N ASN A 9 -2.63 4.50 -0.20
CA ASN A 9 -1.52 4.37 -1.13
C ASN A 9 -1.95 4.85 -2.52
N TYR A 10 -1.25 5.86 -3.03
CA TYR A 10 -1.48 6.47 -4.34
C TYR A 10 -0.50 5.94 -5.41
N ASP A 11 0.52 5.19 -5.01
CA ASP A 11 1.47 4.55 -5.91
C ASP A 11 0.90 3.21 -6.36
N ILE A 12 0.41 3.17 -7.59
CA ILE A 12 -0.19 1.98 -8.18
C ILE A 12 0.84 0.86 -8.38
N GLU A 13 2.12 1.19 -8.62
CA GLU A 13 3.16 0.19 -8.77
C GLU A 13 3.49 -0.45 -7.41
N GLU A 14 3.64 0.35 -6.35
CA GLU A 14 3.82 -0.16 -4.97
C GLU A 14 2.62 -1.04 -4.57
N CYS A 15 1.40 -0.64 -4.94
CA CYS A 15 0.19 -1.45 -4.73
C CYS A 15 0.22 -2.79 -5.48
N ASN A 16 0.61 -2.80 -6.74
CA ASN A 16 0.74 -4.04 -7.52
C ASN A 16 1.77 -4.99 -6.90
N GLN A 17 2.87 -4.45 -6.40
CA GLN A 17 3.90 -5.20 -5.71
C GLN A 17 3.43 -5.77 -4.37
N LEU A 18 2.58 -5.06 -3.64
CA LEU A 18 1.89 -5.54 -2.43
C LEU A 18 0.94 -6.71 -2.77
N PHE A 19 0.17 -6.59 -3.86
CA PHE A 19 -0.78 -7.62 -4.30
C PHE A 19 -0.07 -8.93 -4.66
N LYS A 20 1.03 -8.84 -5.42
CA LYS A 20 1.87 -10.00 -5.77
C LYS A 20 2.43 -10.74 -4.55
N ARG A 21 2.49 -10.08 -3.39
CA ARG A 21 2.97 -10.63 -2.09
C ARG A 21 1.82 -10.98 -1.13
N GLY A 22 0.58 -10.96 -1.62
CA GLY A 22 -0.62 -11.35 -0.88
C GLY A 22 -1.07 -10.33 0.17
N VAL A 23 -0.75 -9.05 -0.02
CA VAL A 23 -1.27 -7.95 0.80
C VAL A 23 -2.36 -7.24 0.00
N PHE A 24 -3.62 -7.37 0.42
CA PHE A 24 -4.78 -6.87 -0.33
C PHE A 24 -5.35 -5.60 0.29
N PRO A 25 -5.96 -4.72 -0.53
CA PRO A 25 -6.58 -3.50 -0.05
C PRO A 25 -7.93 -3.84 0.59
N ILE A 26 -8.35 -2.98 1.52
CA ILE A 26 -9.67 -3.03 2.16
C ILE A 26 -10.65 -2.02 1.53
N GLY A 27 -10.17 -1.21 0.59
CA GLY A 27 -10.96 -0.19 -0.09
C GLY A 27 -10.17 0.50 -1.20
N CYS A 28 -10.86 1.29 -1.99
CA CYS A 28 -10.29 2.12 -3.04
C CYS A 28 -11.08 3.42 -3.14
N GLY A 29 -10.50 4.42 -3.81
CA GLY A 29 -11.17 5.68 -4.05
C GLY A 29 -10.46 6.52 -5.08
N LYS A 30 -11.04 7.69 -5.34
CA LYS A 30 -10.49 8.71 -6.23
C LYS A 30 -10.45 10.02 -5.46
N HIS A 31 -9.35 10.74 -5.53
CA HIS A 31 -9.24 12.04 -4.89
C HIS A 31 -10.06 13.06 -5.68
N ASP A 32 -11.05 13.71 -5.06
CA ASP A 32 -12.03 14.55 -5.76
C ASP A 32 -11.41 15.71 -6.56
N LYS A 33 -10.31 16.29 -6.07
CA LYS A 33 -9.63 17.41 -6.74
C LYS A 33 -8.70 17.00 -7.88
N THR A 34 -7.80 16.05 -7.65
CA THR A 34 -6.76 15.66 -8.61
C THR A 34 -7.20 14.54 -9.55
N GLY A 35 -8.22 13.79 -9.15
CA GLY A 35 -8.67 12.59 -9.84
C GLY A 35 -7.76 11.38 -9.68
N ASN A 36 -6.71 11.46 -8.85
CA ASN A 36 -5.80 10.35 -8.62
C ASN A 36 -6.52 9.21 -7.87
N VAL A 37 -6.32 7.98 -8.34
CA VAL A 37 -6.82 6.78 -7.68
C VAL A 37 -5.93 6.43 -6.50
N PHE A 38 -6.52 5.92 -5.43
CA PHE A 38 -5.80 5.37 -4.31
C PHE A 38 -6.44 4.08 -3.82
N LEU A 39 -5.62 3.29 -3.12
CA LEU A 39 -6.02 2.06 -2.46
C LEU A 39 -5.83 2.20 -0.95
N VAL A 40 -6.74 1.63 -0.17
CA VAL A 40 -6.73 1.70 1.29
C VAL A 40 -6.29 0.36 1.85
N PHE A 41 -5.31 0.37 2.76
CA PHE A 41 -4.81 -0.84 3.41
C PHE A 41 -4.97 -0.75 4.93
N CYS A 42 -5.18 -1.90 5.56
CA CYS A 42 -5.04 -2.03 7.01
C CYS A 42 -3.56 -2.15 7.36
N VAL A 43 -3.07 -1.25 8.21
CA VAL A 43 -1.68 -1.26 8.68
C VAL A 43 -1.54 -2.34 9.75
N ASN A 44 -0.92 -3.45 9.36
CA ASN A 44 -0.54 -4.55 10.24
C ASN A 44 0.93 -4.92 10.00
N SER A 45 1.47 -5.83 10.81
CA SER A 45 2.87 -6.26 10.71
C SER A 45 3.24 -6.83 9.33
N ARG A 46 2.31 -7.55 8.68
CA ARG A 46 2.52 -8.10 7.33
C ARG A 46 2.62 -6.98 6.29
N TYR A 47 1.71 -6.01 6.32
CA TYR A 47 1.74 -4.85 5.43
C TYR A 47 3.06 -4.10 5.55
N LEU A 48 3.49 -3.78 6.78
CA LEU A 48 4.73 -3.03 7.03
C LEU A 48 5.96 -3.79 6.54
N LYS A 49 6.06 -5.09 6.87
CA LYS A 49 7.17 -5.93 6.42
C LYS A 49 7.28 -5.97 4.90
N VAL A 50 6.17 -6.22 4.20
CA VAL A 50 6.17 -6.31 2.74
C VAL A 50 6.49 -4.96 2.09
N LEU A 51 6.01 -3.87 2.69
CA LEU A 51 6.31 -2.51 2.23
C LEU A 51 7.81 -2.17 2.36
N ASP A 52 8.42 -2.54 3.48
CA ASP A 52 9.86 -2.34 3.71
C ASP A 52 10.69 -3.19 2.74
N ASP A 53 10.31 -4.46 2.52
CA ASP A 53 10.95 -5.34 1.54
C ASP A 53 10.91 -4.71 0.14
N ILE A 54 9.73 -4.24 -0.29
CA ILE A 54 9.54 -3.56 -1.58
C ILE A 54 10.49 -2.36 -1.73
N ARG A 55 10.53 -1.49 -0.73
CA ARG A 55 11.36 -0.27 -0.76
C ARG A 55 12.84 -0.60 -0.76
N PHE A 56 13.24 -1.62 0.00
CA PHE A 56 14.61 -2.11 0.01
C PHE A 56 15.03 -2.60 -1.38
N PHE A 57 14.22 -3.44 -2.03
CA PHE A 57 14.53 -3.92 -3.39
C PHE A 57 14.55 -2.79 -4.42
N ASN A 58 13.63 -1.84 -4.35
CA ASN A 58 13.62 -0.68 -5.26
C ASN A 58 14.85 0.22 -5.05
N SER A 59 15.36 0.33 -3.81
CA SER A 59 16.58 1.12 -3.52
C SER A 59 17.88 0.48 -3.99
N GLN A 60 17.86 -0.83 -4.29
CA GLN A 60 19.00 -1.59 -4.79
C GLN A 60 19.02 -1.65 -6.33
N GLY A 61 18.05 -1.02 -7.00
CA GLY A 61 17.91 -1.03 -8.45
C GLY A 61 17.67 0.37 -9.03
N ASP A 62 18.79 1.07 -9.28
CA ASP A 62 19.13 1.81 -10.50
C ASP A 62 20.65 1.63 -10.75
#